data_AF-A0A5U7RGL9-F1
#
_entry.id   AF-A0A5U7RGL9-F1
#
_cell.length_a   1.000
_cell.length_b   1.000
_cell.length_c   1.000
_cell.angle_alpha   90.00
_cell.angle_beta   90.00
_cell.angle_gamma   90.00
#
_symmetry.space_group_name_H-M   'P 1'
#
loop_
_entity.id
_entity.type
_entity.pdbx_description
1 polymer ?
#
loop_
_entity_poly.entity_id
_entity_poly.type
_entity_poly.pdbx_seq_one_letter_code
_entity_poly.pdbx_strand_id
1 'polypeptide(L)' 'MSVKVVFEFTHTEDGIDVKHEVVDGGKGGCVCEVAFAGTTITTVRSAVAKINRELKADIGFTRFASGGGVH' A
#
# COMPACT_ATOMS: atom_id res chain seq x y z
N MET A 1 19.26 15.05 -7.86
CA MET A 1 19.22 13.76 -7.15
C MET A 1 17.76 13.43 -6.93
N SER A 2 17.35 12.16 -7.02
CA SER A 2 15.94 11.79 -6.85
C SER A 2 15.84 10.39 -6.24
N VAL A 3 15.02 10.27 -5.21
CA VAL A 3 14.60 8.99 -4.64
C VAL A 3 13.22 8.66 -5.20
N LYS A 4 13.06 7.47 -5.76
CA LYS A 4 11.78 6.97 -6.23
C LYS A 4 11.26 5.94 -5.23
N VAL A 5 10.02 6.11 -4.78
CA VAL A 5 9.31 5.10 -4.00
C VAL A 5 8.27 4.45 -4.91
N VAL A 6 8.38 3.14 -5.10
CA VAL A 6 7.40 2.33 -5.83
C VAL A 6 6.55 1.60 -4.80
N PHE A 7 5.23 1.66 -4.96
CA PHE A 7 4.30 0.88 -4.16
C PHE A 7 3.61 -0.17 -5.02
N GLU A 8 3.58 -1.40 -4.53
CA GLU A 8 2.80 -2.49 -5.09
C GLU A 8 1.64 -2.76 -4.14
N PHE A 9 0.41 -2.63 -4.65
CA PHE A 9 -0.81 -2.93 -3.90
C PHE A 9 -1.41 -4.23 -4.43
N THR A 10 -1.63 -5.19 -3.54
CA THR A 10 -2.23 -6.47 -3.86
C THR A 10 -3.49 -6.65 -3.01
N HIS A 11 -4.63 -6.87 -3.65
CA HIS A 11 -5.84 -7.27 -2.93
C HIS A 11 -5.78 -8.76 -2.61
N THR A 12 -6.05 -9.10 -1.35
CA THR A 12 -6.10 -10.46 -0.80
C THR A 12 -7.42 -10.67 -0.05
N GLU A 13 -7.70 -11.91 0.36
CA GLU A 13 -8.90 -12.22 1.15
C GLU A 13 -8.92 -11.47 2.50
N ASP A 14 -7.74 -11.15 3.04
CA ASP A 14 -7.58 -10.44 4.33
C ASP A 14 -7.59 -8.91 4.21
N GLY A 15 -7.67 -8.38 2.99
CA GLY A 15 -7.65 -6.94 2.68
C GLY A 15 -6.60 -6.57 1.63
N ILE A 16 -6.06 -5.36 1.72
CA ILE A 16 -5.01 -4.86 0.82
C ILE A 16 -3.64 -5.07 1.47
N ASP A 17 -2.77 -5.83 0.82
CA ASP A 17 -1.34 -5.87 1.11
C ASP A 17 -0.61 -4.77 0.33
N VAL A 18 0.38 -4.14 0.96
CA VAL A 18 1.18 -3.09 0.34
C VAL A 18 2.66 -3.35 0.56
N LYS A 19 3.39 -3.47 -0.54
CA LYS A 19 4.85 -3.55 -0.55
C LYS A 19 5.42 -2.26 -1.11
N HIS A 20 6.63 -1.92 -0.70
CA HIS A 20 7.32 -0.75 -1.21
C HIS A 20 8.77 -1.06 -1.54
N GLU A 21 9.28 -0.39 -2.56
CA GLU A 21 10.68 -0.39 -2.93
C GLU A 21 11.18 1.05 -3.03
N VAL A 22 12.33 1.32 -2.41
CA VAL A 22 13.01 2.61 -2.52
C VAL A 22 14.15 2.44 -3.52
N VAL A 23 14.00 3.04 -4.69
CA VAL A 23 14.99 3.02 -5.77
C VAL A 23 15.79 4.31 -5.70
N ASP A 24 17.07 4.19 -5.33
CA ASP A 24 18.03 5.30 -5.36
C ASP A 24 18.63 5.41 -6.77
N GLY A 25 18.41 6.54 -7.43
CA GLY A 25 18.87 6.82 -8.80
C GLY A 25 20.37 7.06 -8.94
N GLY A 26 21.16 7.01 -7.85
CA GLY A 26 22.62 6.95 -7.90
C GLY A 26 23.35 7.93 -6.96
N LYS A 27 24.50 7.45 -6.46
CA LYS A 27 25.45 8.10 -5.52
C LYS A 27 24.81 8.56 -4.19
N GLY A 28 24.17 7.64 -3.48
CA GLY A 28 23.86 7.74 -2.04
C GLY A 28 22.96 8.91 -1.68
N GLY A 29 21.65 8.67 -1.67
CA GLY A 29 20.59 9.65 -1.38
C GLY A 29 20.95 10.69 -0.32
N CYS A 30 20.69 11.98 -0.57
CA CYS A 30 20.72 12.96 0.50
C CYS A 30 19.72 12.54 1.57
N VAL A 31 20.12 12.74 2.83
CA VAL A 31 19.32 12.41 4.01
C VAL A 31 17.91 13.00 3.89
N CYS A 32 17.80 14.14 3.21
CA CYS A 32 16.56 14.81 2.89
C CYS A 32 15.61 13.97 2.01
N GLU A 33 16.02 13.47 0.84
CA GLU A 33 15.14 12.66 -0.02
C GLU A 33 14.78 11.30 0.61
N VAL A 34 15.70 10.70 1.38
CA VAL A 34 15.41 9.46 2.12
C VAL A 34 14.38 9.69 3.22
N ALA A 35 14.46 10.82 3.95
CA ALA A 35 13.46 11.18 4.96
C ALA A 35 12.07 11.44 4.34
N PHE A 36 12.03 12.10 3.17
CA PHE A 36 10.78 12.26 2.42
C PHE A 36 10.20 10.91 2.00
N ALA A 37 11.01 10.01 1.45
CA ALA A 37 10.57 8.66 1.07
C ALA A 37 10.01 7.89 2.28
N GLY A 38 10.67 7.96 3.44
CA GLY A 38 10.20 7.33 4.68
C GLY A 38 8.85 7.87 5.15
N THR A 39 8.63 9.18 5.03
CA THR A 39 7.35 9.82 5.35
C THR A 39 6.25 9.33 4.42
N THR A 40 6.51 9.30 3.11
CA THR A 40 5.56 8.80 2.11
C THR A 40 5.15 7.36 2.37
N ILE A 41 6.13 6.48 2.65
CA ILE A 41 5.88 5.07 3.00
C ILE A 41 4.96 4.98 4.22
N THR A 42 5.23 5.75 5.27
CA THR A 42 4.46 5.74 6.51
C THR A 42 3.01 6.19 6.28
N THR A 43 2.82 7.26 5.50
CA THR A 43 1.48 7.76 5.14
C THR A 43 0.69 6.72 4.35
N VAL A 44 1.30 6.11 3.33
CA VAL A 44 0.62 5.09 2.50
C VAL A 44 0.24 3.87 3.33
N ARG A 45 1.15 3.34 4.17
CA ARG A 45 0.84 2.21 5.05
C ARG A 45 -0.28 2.53 6.05
N SER A 46 -0.31 3.76 6.57
CA SER A 46 -1.37 4.21 7.47
C SER A 46 -2.74 4.29 6.78
N ALA A 47 -2.76 4.76 5.53
CA ALA A 47 -3.97 4.79 4.71
C ALA A 47 -4.49 3.37 4.41
N VAL A 48 -3.61 2.45 4.01
CA VAL A 48 -3.96 1.05 3.77
C VAL A 48 -4.49 0.37 5.04
N ALA A 49 -3.87 0.61 6.19
CA ALA A 49 -4.35 0.09 7.46
C ALA A 49 -5.73 0.65 7.85
N LYS A 50 -6.05 1.90 7.46
CA LYS A 50 -7.39 2.47 7.63
C LYS A 50 -8.40 1.76 6.71
N ILE A 51 -8.08 1.62 5.43
CA ILE A 51 -8.94 0.92 4.45
C ILE A 51 -9.22 -0.52 4.91
N ASN A 52 -8.20 -1.27 5.33
CA ASN A 52 -8.38 -2.65 5.80
C ASN A 52 -9.26 -2.73 7.07
N ARG A 53 -9.19 -1.74 7.95
CA ARG A 53 -10.08 -1.67 9.12
C ARG A 53 -11.53 -1.39 8.70
N GLU A 54 -11.73 -0.49 7.75
CA GLU A 54 -13.06 -0.18 7.21
C GLU A 54 -13.65 -1.39 6.48
N LEU A 55 -12.87 -2.08 5.64
CA LEU A 55 -13.29 -3.32 4.97
C LEU A 55 -13.66 -4.45 5.95
N LYS A 56 -12.92 -4.59 7.05
CA LYS A 56 -13.22 -5.59 8.09
C LYS A 56 -14.40 -5.20 8.98
N ALA A 57 -14.62 -3.90 9.19
CA ALA A 57 -15.77 -3.40 9.94
C ALA A 57 -17.06 -3.50 9.13
N ASP A 58 -16.97 -3.46 7.80
CA ASP A 58 -18.09 -3.66 6.90
C ASP A 58 -18.41 -5.16 6.73
N ILE A 59 -19.13 -5.70 7.72
CA ILE A 59 -19.71 -7.06 7.71
C ILE A 59 -20.62 -7.29 6.48
N GLY A 60 -20.92 -6.24 5.67
CA GLY A 60 -21.66 -6.33 4.42
C GLY A 60 -20.87 -6.82 3.19
N PHE A 61 -19.53 -6.78 3.19
CA PHE A 61 -18.77 -7.16 1.99
C PHE A 61 -18.77 -8.67 1.72
N THR A 62 -18.90 -9.49 2.77
CA THR A 62 -19.10 -10.95 2.65
C THR A 62 -20.45 -11.33 2.03
N ARG A 63 -21.38 -10.38 1.88
CA ARG A 63 -22.69 -10.60 1.24
C ARG A 63 -22.74 -10.26 -0.25
N PHE A 64 -21.68 -9.67 -0.82
CA PHE A 64 -21.60 -9.37 -2.26
C PHE A 64 -20.78 -10.37 -3.08
N ALA A 65 -20.06 -11.30 -2.45
CA ALA A 65 -19.39 -12.41 -3.16
C ALA A 65 -20.29 -13.65 -3.32
N SER A 66 -21.62 -13.53 -3.14
CA SER A 66 -22.55 -14.60 -3.48
C SER A 66 -22.88 -14.57 -4.97
N GLY A 67 -22.10 -15.30 -5.76
CA GLY A 67 -22.51 -15.74 -7.10
C GLY A 67 -21.93 -14.93 -8.26
N GLY A 68 -20.72 -15.27 -8.67
CA GLY A 68 -20.13 -14.70 -9.87
C GLY A 68 -18.90 -15.45 -10.34
N GLY A 69 -18.93 -16.79 -10.31
CA GLY A 69 -18.02 -17.54 -11.15
C GLY A 69 -18.42 -17.32 -12.61
N VAL A 70 -17.48 -16.90 -13.44
CA VAL A 70 -17.40 -17.20 -14.88
C VAL A 70 -16.02 -16.77 -15.39
N HIS A 71 -15.26 -17.79 -15.80
CA HIS A 71 -14.28 -17.87 -16.90
C HIS A 71 -13.30 -16.72 -17.15
#